data_AF-A0A959FSX2-F1
#
_entry.id   AF-A0A959FSX2-F1
#
_cell.length_a   1.000
_cell.length_b   1.000
_cell.length_c   1.000
_cell.angle_alpha   90.00
_cell.angle_beta   90.00
_cell.angle_gamma   90.00
#
_symmetry.space_group_name_H-M   'P 1'
#
loop_
_entity.id
_entity.type
_entity.pdbx_description
1 polymer ?
#
loop_
_entity_poly.entity_id
_entity_poly.type
_entity_poly.pdbx_seq_one_letter_code
_entity_poly.pdbx_strand_id
1 'polypeptide(L)' 'MLIIERKDNETIDRALRRYRRKYRQTKVRQELQQRKQFTKPSVKRRHEILKAAYINEKNQSN' A
#
# COMPACT_ATOMS: atom_id res chain seq x y z
N MET A 1 8.60 -7.76 -9.76
CA MET A 1 9.33 -8.86 -9.07
C MET A 1 10.15 -8.26 -7.95
N LEU A 2 9.99 -8.73 -6.71
CA LEU A 2 10.70 -8.17 -5.55
C LEU A 2 12.03 -8.91 -5.35
N ILE A 3 13.11 -8.37 -5.90
CA ILE A 3 14.47 -8.88 -5.70
C ILE A 3 15.08 -8.20 -4.47
N ILE A 4 15.73 -8.98 -3.62
CA ILE A 4 16.48 -8.51 -2.44
C ILE A 4 17.83 -9.17 -2.46
N GLU A 5 18.86 -8.34 -2.55
CA GLU A 5 20.24 -8.77 -2.48
C GLU A 5 20.59 -9.11 -1.03
N ARG A 6 21.20 -10.28 -0.83
CA ARG A 6 21.77 -10.68 0.45
C ARG A 6 23.24 -10.25 0.45
N LYS A 7 23.66 -9.51 1.48
CA LYS A 7 25.09 -9.26 1.71
C LYS A 7 25.67 -10.40 2.56
N ASP A 8 26.95 -10.71 2.40
CA ASP A 8 27.57 -11.92 2.97
C ASP A 8 27.50 -12.00 4.50
N ASN A 9 27.52 -10.86 5.20
CA ASN A 9 27.45 -10.76 6.66
C ASN A 9 26.03 -10.51 7.21
N GLU A 10 24.98 -10.84 6.46
CA GLU A 10 23.61 -10.55 6.88
C GLU A 10 22.84 -11.79 7.34
N THR A 11 22.25 -11.71 8.53
CA THR A 11 21.38 -12.77 9.06
C THR A 11 20.10 -12.90 8.23
N ILE A 12 19.63 -14.14 8.07
CA ILE A 12 18.43 -14.48 7.29
C ILE A 12 17.21 -13.66 7.76
N ASP A 13 17.06 -13.48 9.07
CA ASP A 13 15.95 -12.70 9.66
C ASP A 13 15.92 -11.23 9.22
N ARG A 14 17.08 -10.62 9.00
CA ARG A 14 17.17 -9.23 8.55
C ARG A 14 16.77 -9.12 7.08
N ALA A 15 17.17 -10.09 6.26
CA ALA A 15 16.72 -10.19 4.87
C ALA A 15 15.19 -10.37 4.78
N LEU A 16 14.60 -11.25 5.60
CA LEU A 16 13.14 -11.47 5.67
C LEU A 16 12.38 -10.22 6.13
N ARG A 17 12.91 -9.47 7.10
CA ARG A 17 12.30 -8.20 7.55
C ARG A 17 12.30 -7.16 6.43
N ARG A 18 13.40 -7.02 5.68
CA ARG A 18 13.44 -6.13 4.51
C ARG A 18 12.46 -6.58 3.42
N TYR A 19 12.34 -7.88 3.18
CA TYR A 19 11.33 -8.42 2.26
C TYR A 19 9.92 -8.03 2.67
N ARG A 20 9.56 -8.27 3.93
CA ARG A 20 8.25 -7.92 4.47
C ARG A 20 7.96 -6.42 4.33
N ARG A 21 8.96 -5.57 4.62
CA ARG A 21 8.84 -4.11 4.44
C ARG A 21 8.66 -3.72 2.97
N LYS A 22 9.49 -4.26 2.07
CA LYS A 22 9.43 -3.99 0.62
C LYS A 22 8.09 -4.43 0.04
N TYR A 23 7.63 -5.64 0.39
CA TYR A 23 6.32 -6.16 0.01
C TYR A 23 5.16 -5.24 0.44
N ARG A 24 5.19 -4.80 1.71
CA ARG A 24 4.18 -3.87 2.24
C ARG A 24 4.22 -2.50 1.55
N GLN A 25 5.40 -1.99 1.26
CA GLN A 25 5.59 -0.71 0.57
C GLN A 25 5.07 -0.76 -0.87
N THR A 26 5.31 -1.85 -1.59
CA THR A 26 4.79 -2.05 -2.95
C THR A 26 3.29 -2.29 -3.01
N LYS A 27 2.59 -2.47 -1.87
CA LYS A 27 1.12 -2.62 -1.80
C LYS A 27 0.53 -3.69 -2.74
N VAL A 28 1.31 -4.69 -3.15
CA VAL A 28 0.94 -5.71 -4.14
C VAL A 28 -0.38 -6.40 -3.77
N ARG A 29 -0.57 -6.75 -2.50
CA ARG A 29 -1.84 -7.34 -2.01
C ARG A 29 -3.03 -6.41 -2.25
N GLN A 30 -2.87 -5.11 -1.98
CA GLN A 30 -3.95 -4.14 -2.14
C GLN A 30 -4.31 -3.96 -3.61
N GLU A 31 -3.30 -3.86 -4.49
CA GLU A 31 -3.53 -3.76 -5.93
C GLU A 31 -4.19 -5.01 -6.49
N LEU A 32 -3.75 -6.20 -6.07
CA LEU A 32 -4.33 -7.45 -6.51
C LEU A 32 -5.81 -7.55 -6.10
N GLN A 33 -6.15 -7.17 -4.86
CA GLN A 33 -7.54 -7.11 -4.41
C GLN A 33 -8.37 -6.07 -5.16
N GLN A 34 -7.81 -4.90 -5.46
CA GLN A 34 -8.52 -3.85 -6.23
C GLN A 34 -8.79 -4.27 -7.67
N ARG A 35 -7.87 -5.02 -8.29
CA ARG A 35 -7.98 -5.48 -9.68
C ARG A 35 -8.89 -6.71 -9.84
N LYS A 36 -9.19 -7.44 -8.77
CA LYS A 36 -10.08 -8.61 -8.82
C LYS A 36 -11.49 -8.28 -9.30
N GLN A 37 -11.98 -7.06 -9.05
CA GLN A 37 -13.33 -6.65 -9.41
C GLN A 37 -13.30 -5.35 -10.22
N PHE A 38 -14.17 -5.26 -11.22
CA PHE A 38 -14.35 -4.02 -11.97
C PHE A 38 -15.09 -2.99 -11.10
N THR A 39 -14.49 -1.81 -10.92
CA THR A 39 -15.09 -0.69 -10.20
C THR A 39 -15.37 0.43 -11.19
N LYS A 40 -16.63 0.85 -11.31
CA LYS A 40 -17.03 1.96 -12.18
C LYS A 40 -16.27 3.24 -11.79
N PRO A 41 -15.85 4.07 -12.77
CA PRO A 41 -15.09 5.30 -12.49
C PRO A 41 -15.84 6.29 -11.59
N SER A 42 -17.17 6.37 -11.74
CA SER A 42 -18.03 7.19 -10.88
C SER A 42 -17.97 6.77 -9.41
N VAL A 43 -17.99 5.46 -9.15
CA VAL A 43 -17.91 4.91 -7.79
C VAL A 43 -16.54 5.18 -7.19
N LYS A 44 -15.46 5.01 -7.96
CA LYS A 44 -14.10 5.34 -7.50
C LYS A 44 -13.97 6.82 -7.12
N ARG A 45 -14.43 7.74 -7.98
CA ARG A 45 -14.38 9.18 -7.73
C ARG A 45 -15.19 9.61 -6.50
N ARG A 46 -16.34 8.97 -6.25
CA ARG A 46 -17.13 9.22 -5.04
C ARG A 46 -16.34 8.89 -3.76
N HIS A 47 -15.68 7.74 -3.71
CA HIS A 47 -14.89 7.34 -2.55
C HIS A 47 -13.69 8.27 -2.31
N GLU A 48 -13.06 8.78 -3.38
CA GLU A 48 -11.97 9.75 -3.29
C GLU A 48 -12.43 11.07 -2.64
N ILE A 49 -13.58 11.62 -3.08
CA ILE A 49 -14.14 12.87 -2.54
C ILE A 49 -14.53 12.72 -1.07
N LEU A 50 -15.24 11.65 -0.71
CA LEU A 50 -15.65 11.40 0.68
C LEU A 50 -14.44 11.29 1.61
N LYS A 51 -13.40 10.58 1.17
CA LYS A 51 -12.15 10.47 1.94
C LYS A 51 -11.45 11.82 2.09
N ALA A 52 -11.45 12.65 1.05
CA ALA A 52 -10.85 13.98 1.10
C ALA A 52 -11.59 14.91 2.06
N ALA A 53 -12.92 14.92 2.03
CA ALA A 53 -13.74 15.70 2.96
C ALA A 53 -13.44 15.31 4.42
N TYR A 54 -13.44 14.01 4.73
CA TYR A 54 -13.11 13.52 6.07
C TYR A 54 -11.72 13.95 6.55
N ILE A 55 -10.71 13.90 5.67
CA ILE A 55 -9.34 14.32 6.03
C ILE A 55 -9.28 15.83 6.26
N ASN A 56 -9.94 16.63 5.42
CA ASN A 56 -9.98 18.08 5.56
C ASN A 56 -10.65 18.51 6.87
N GLU A 57 -11.80 17.93 7.21
CA GLU A 57 -12.49 18.19 8.48
C GLU A 57 -11.58 17.86 9.67
N LYS A 58 -10.94 16.68 9.65
CA LYS A 58 -10.01 16.26 10.71
C LYS A 58 -8.80 17.19 10.87
N ASN A 59 -8.33 17.78 9.78
CA ASN A 59 -7.19 18.70 9.82
C ASN A 59 -7.59 20.09 10.30
N GLN A 60 -8.83 20.53 10.05
CA GLN A 60 -9.35 21.82 10.51
C GLN A 60 -9.74 21.82 12.00
N SER A 61 -10.02 20.63 12.57
CA SER A 61 -10.35 20.48 13.99
C SER A 61 -9.14 20.38 14.92
N ASN A 62 -7.91 20.27 14.39
CA ASN A 62 -6.66 20.27 15.16
C ASN A 62 -6.03 21.66 15.15
#